data_AF-A0A6A3JKK8-F1
#
_entry.id   AF-A0A6A3JKK8-F1
#
_cell.length_a   1.000
_cell.length_b   1.000
_cell.length_c   1.000
_cell.angle_alpha   90.00
_cell.angle_beta   90.00
_cell.angle_gamma   90.00
#
_symmetry.space_group_name_H-M   'P 1'
#
loop_
_entity.id
_entity.type
_entity.pdbx_description
1 polymer ?
#
loop_
_entity_poly.entity_id
_entity_poly.type
_entity_poly.pdbx_seq_one_letter_code
_entity_poly.pdbx_strand_id
1 'polypeptide(L)'
;MEPEAKRRLGPHVQRRGDGFTEAESMGLLQLVRSHWREGWDVVAQLHNQQFAKHNRSADSLKKKFSRLYRSSVPPRGAKNHQAITFAHVVHKEMVEGVPPAPGMAVPSVDGESVEAGDAAFQPPQSDERVQDGATESEHSWVDTASEVPAGDTMTAPSPGSAPIATPAVTASPAAIAAAVAAAAPRPRVRAPRTQSVEWQSAANAFPLDASPLPTDDLLTSVLKVTLRSQYQRDLDREEERTRRDEERQRRREEAEQRRQEEERRRDEEREERRRRSEERTEERAENRRRHEQFMQMMMMLVGKNGANEQRDTEC
;
A
#
# COMPACT_ATOMS: atom_id res chain seq x y z
N MET A 1 52.38 10.14 17.67
CA MET A 1 51.49 10.56 16.57
C MET A 1 51.29 9.34 15.69
N GLU A 2 50.22 8.58 15.93
CA GLU A 2 49.86 7.41 15.12
C GLU A 2 48.78 7.79 14.11
N PRO A 3 48.88 7.39 12.83
CA PRO A 3 47.90 7.72 11.82
C PRO A 3 46.68 6.79 11.89
N GLU A 4 45.50 7.42 11.87
CA GLU A 4 44.17 6.80 11.83
C GLU A 4 44.08 5.67 10.80
N ALA A 5 43.82 4.47 11.29
CA ALA A 5 43.33 3.36 10.47
C ALA A 5 41.94 3.73 9.94
N LYS A 6 41.90 4.30 8.73
CA LYS A 6 40.72 4.39 7.86
C LYS A 6 40.21 2.97 7.58
N ARG A 7 39.42 2.43 8.52
CA ARG A 7 38.57 1.27 8.31
C ARG A 7 37.59 1.67 7.21
N ARG A 8 37.90 1.26 5.99
CA ARG A 8 37.00 1.34 4.85
C ARG A 8 35.71 0.62 5.24
N LEU A 9 34.69 1.39 5.62
CA LEU A 9 33.31 0.94 5.71
C LEU A 9 32.98 0.36 4.32
N GLY A 10 32.96 -0.97 4.22
CA GLY A 10 32.48 -1.64 3.02
C GLY A 10 31.09 -1.10 2.67
N PRO A 11 30.71 -1.07 1.39
CA PRO A 11 29.39 -0.61 0.99
C PRO A 11 28.36 -1.42 1.78
N HIS A 12 27.63 -0.73 2.67
CA HIS A 12 26.58 -1.35 3.46
C HIS A 12 25.49 -1.76 2.46
N VAL A 13 25.55 -3.02 2.03
CA VAL A 13 24.57 -3.58 1.09
C VAL A 13 23.26 -3.65 1.83
N GLN A 14 22.42 -2.66 1.56
CA GLN A 14 21.07 -2.54 2.08
C GLN A 14 20.32 -3.80 1.68
N ARG A 15 20.15 -4.73 2.64
CA ARG A 15 19.46 -5.98 2.40
C ARG A 15 18.02 -5.66 2.01
N ARG A 16 17.54 -6.29 0.94
CA ARG A 16 16.13 -6.26 0.54
C ARG A 16 15.29 -6.62 1.76
N GLY A 17 14.52 -5.66 2.27
CA GLY A 17 13.68 -5.85 3.46
C GLY A 17 14.09 -5.05 4.69
N ASP A 18 15.18 -4.27 4.65
CA ASP A 18 15.50 -3.35 5.74
C ASP A 18 14.49 -2.19 5.74
N GLY A 19 13.46 -2.35 6.57
CA GLY A 19 12.35 -1.41 6.72
C GLY A 19 12.82 -0.07 7.27
N PHE A 20 11.90 0.88 7.37
CA PHE A 20 12.18 2.12 8.09
C PHE A 20 12.06 1.86 9.58
N THR A 21 13.11 2.17 10.33
CA THR A 21 13.02 2.21 11.78
C THR A 21 12.11 3.35 12.24
N GLU A 22 11.62 3.31 13.47
CA GLU A 22 10.78 4.39 14.02
C GLU A 22 11.57 5.70 14.12
N ALA A 23 12.83 5.63 14.59
CA ALA A 23 13.73 6.79 14.64
C ALA A 23 14.00 7.38 13.24
N GLU A 24 14.22 6.53 12.23
CA GLU A 24 14.38 6.96 10.83
C GLU A 24 13.09 7.60 10.29
N SER A 25 11.92 7.03 10.64
CA SER A 25 10.62 7.59 10.25
C SER A 25 10.38 8.96 10.90
N MET A 26 10.74 9.13 12.17
CA MET A 26 10.62 10.41 12.86
C MET A 26 11.60 11.45 12.33
N GLY A 27 12.87 11.08 12.10
CA GLY A 27 13.87 11.96 11.51
C GLY A 27 13.48 12.42 10.10
N LEU A 28 12.94 11.50 9.28
CA LEU A 28 12.37 11.84 7.98
C LEU A 28 11.27 12.92 8.11
N LEU A 29 10.33 12.75 9.04
CA LEU A 29 9.22 13.69 9.20
C LEU A 29 9.69 15.09 9.63
N GLN A 30 10.69 15.18 10.50
CA GLN A 30 11.30 16.46 10.89
C GLN A 30 11.95 17.15 9.69
N LEU A 31 12.74 16.41 8.89
CA LEU A 31 13.37 16.95 7.68
C LEU A 31 12.36 17.39 6.62
N VAL A 32 11.28 16.61 6.42
CA VAL A 32 10.20 17.00 5.51
C VAL A 32 9.55 18.29 6.00
N ARG A 33 9.25 18.40 7.30
CA ARG A 33 8.64 19.62 7.87
C ARG A 33 9.47 20.88 7.59
N SER A 34 10.80 20.82 7.72
CA SER A 34 11.67 21.98 7.52
C SER A 34 12.07 22.23 6.06
N HIS A 35 12.25 21.18 5.23
CA HIS A 35 12.85 21.29 3.89
C HIS A 35 11.96 20.83 2.73
N TRP A 36 10.67 20.55 2.93
CA TRP A 36 9.81 20.07 1.83
C TRP A 36 9.71 21.03 0.64
N ARG A 37 9.86 22.35 0.87
CA ARG A 37 9.82 23.38 -0.18
C ARG A 37 11.07 23.38 -1.05
N GLU A 38 12.20 22.97 -0.48
CA GLU A 38 13.49 22.89 -1.18
C GLU A 38 13.55 21.69 -2.12
N GLY A 39 12.69 20.70 -1.89
CA GLY A 39 12.52 19.52 -2.73
C GLY A 39 12.97 18.23 -2.06
N TRP A 40 12.49 17.10 -2.61
CA TRP A 40 12.75 15.77 -2.06
C TRP A 40 14.21 15.33 -2.17
N ASP A 41 14.97 15.89 -3.12
CA ASP A 41 16.39 15.57 -3.28
C ASP A 41 17.23 16.12 -2.12
N VAL A 42 16.92 17.33 -1.64
CA VAL A 42 17.57 17.93 -0.47
C VAL A 42 17.23 17.14 0.80
N VAL A 43 15.95 16.79 0.98
CA VAL A 43 15.50 15.94 2.09
C VAL A 43 16.25 14.60 2.08
N ALA A 44 16.42 13.97 0.92
CA ALA A 44 17.15 12.72 0.80
C ALA A 44 18.64 12.87 1.13
N GLN A 45 19.26 13.95 0.68
CA GLN A 45 20.66 14.25 1.01
C GLN A 45 20.85 14.43 2.52
N LEU A 46 20.02 15.24 3.18
CA LEU A 46 20.08 15.46 4.63
C LEU A 46 19.76 14.19 5.42
N HIS A 47 18.77 13.41 4.97
CA HIS A 47 18.43 12.13 5.60
C HIS A 47 19.60 11.14 5.54
N ASN A 48 20.27 11.01 4.40
CA ASN A 48 21.40 10.10 4.26
C ASN A 48 22.65 10.58 5.04
N GLN A 49 22.77 11.88 5.33
CA GLN A 49 23.78 12.40 6.26
C GLN A 49 23.47 11.99 7.71
N GLN A 50 22.21 12.09 8.14
CA GLN A 50 21.79 11.69 9.49
C GLN A 50 21.81 10.17 9.69
N PHE A 51 21.38 9.42 8.69
CA PHE A 51 21.24 7.96 8.72
C PHE A 51 22.18 7.30 7.71
N ALA A 52 23.49 7.50 7.88
CA ALA A 52 24.53 6.99 6.96
C ALA A 52 24.49 5.47 6.72
N LYS A 53 23.86 4.71 7.63
CA LYS A 53 23.65 3.27 7.49
C LYS A 53 22.60 2.93 6.42
N HIS A 54 21.62 3.79 6.17
CA HIS A 54 20.51 3.51 5.25
C HIS A 54 20.51 4.55 4.12
N ASN A 55 21.02 4.18 2.95
CA ASN A 55 21.00 5.05 1.78
C ASN A 55 19.62 5.02 1.12
N ARG A 56 18.76 5.99 1.46
CA ARG A 56 17.40 6.10 0.91
C ARG A 56 17.39 7.07 -0.28
N SER A 57 16.65 6.71 -1.32
CA SER A 57 16.37 7.62 -2.44
C SER A 57 15.20 8.55 -2.13
N ALA A 58 15.15 9.71 -2.78
CA ALA A 58 14.04 10.68 -2.68
C ALA A 58 12.67 10.00 -2.89
N ASP A 59 12.54 9.14 -3.90
CA ASP A 59 11.31 8.39 -4.16
C ASP A 59 10.93 7.45 -3.02
N SER A 60 11.91 6.80 -2.38
CA SER A 60 11.65 5.88 -1.26
C SER A 60 11.16 6.62 -0.01
N LEU A 61 11.75 7.78 0.28
CA LEU A 61 11.33 8.67 1.37
C LEU A 61 9.93 9.23 1.10
N LYS A 62 9.67 9.70 -0.12
CA LYS A 62 8.34 10.19 -0.55
C LYS A 62 7.28 9.10 -0.44
N LYS A 63 7.58 7.87 -0.85
CA LYS A 63 6.68 6.71 -0.71
C LYS A 63 6.43 6.38 0.76
N LYS A 64 7.46 6.39 1.61
CA LYS A 64 7.32 6.15 3.06
C LYS A 64 6.46 7.23 3.72
N PHE A 65 6.73 8.50 3.46
CA PHE A 65 5.91 9.63 3.92
C PHE A 65 4.46 9.48 3.45
N SER A 66 4.27 9.16 2.18
CA SER A 66 2.95 8.95 1.60
C SER A 66 2.17 7.82 2.25
N ARG A 67 2.86 6.76 2.67
CA ARG A 67 2.24 5.65 3.39
C ARG A 67 1.86 6.05 4.82
N LEU A 68 2.67 6.86 5.51
CA LEU A 68 2.42 7.30 6.88
C LEU A 68 1.22 8.27 6.97
N TYR A 69 1.13 9.28 6.10
CA TYR A 69 0.00 10.22 6.19
C TYR A 69 -1.32 9.62 5.65
N ARG A 70 -1.25 8.57 4.82
CA ARG A 70 -2.46 7.85 4.36
C ARG A 70 -2.91 6.76 5.31
N SER A 71 -2.06 6.29 6.23
CA SER A 71 -2.49 5.33 7.24
C SER A 71 -3.45 5.98 8.23
N SER A 72 -4.47 5.21 8.64
CA SER A 72 -5.35 5.60 9.74
C SER A 72 -4.54 5.75 11.02
N VAL A 73 -4.88 6.74 11.83
CA VAL A 73 -4.25 6.96 13.14
C VAL A 73 -4.64 5.77 14.03
N PRO A 74 -3.68 4.90 14.42
CA PRO A 74 -3.99 3.79 15.29
C PRO A 74 -4.33 4.28 16.71
N PRO A 75 -5.02 3.48 17.54
CA PRO A 75 -5.24 3.81 18.94
C PRO A 75 -3.90 4.09 19.67
N ARG A 76 -3.96 4.97 20.68
CA ARG A 76 -2.79 5.43 21.44
C ARG A 76 -2.05 4.24 22.04
N GLY A 77 -0.74 4.14 21.81
CA GLY A 77 0.11 3.03 22.27
C GLY A 77 0.46 1.97 21.22
N ALA A 78 -0.14 2.02 20.02
CA ALA A 78 0.27 1.15 18.92
C ALA A 78 1.64 1.56 18.32
N LYS A 79 2.37 0.59 17.77
CA LYS A 79 3.65 0.82 17.08
C LYS A 79 3.47 1.85 15.96
N ASN A 80 4.32 2.88 15.91
CA ASN A 80 4.26 4.02 14.98
C ASN A 80 3.13 5.04 15.18
N HIS A 81 2.38 4.99 16.29
CA HIS A 81 1.32 5.98 16.56
C HIS A 81 1.84 7.44 16.47
N GLN A 82 3.02 7.69 17.05
CA GLN A 82 3.65 9.01 17.01
C GLN A 82 4.00 9.44 15.58
N ALA A 83 4.65 8.56 14.80
CA ALA A 83 5.05 8.84 13.44
C ALA A 83 3.86 9.10 12.51
N ILE A 84 2.77 8.34 12.65
CA ILE A 84 1.56 8.53 11.83
C ILE A 84 0.89 9.85 12.18
N THR A 85 0.69 10.13 13.47
CA THR A 85 0.08 11.39 13.93
C THR A 85 0.90 12.60 13.46
N PHE A 86 2.22 12.53 13.59
CA PHE A 86 3.11 13.61 13.15
C PHE A 86 3.12 13.76 11.62
N ALA A 87 3.01 12.67 10.86
CA ALA A 87 2.89 12.73 9.41
C ALA A 87 1.63 13.45 8.93
N HIS A 88 0.49 13.26 9.61
CA HIS A 88 -0.74 14.00 9.34
C HIS A 88 -0.57 15.50 9.56
N VAL A 89 0.09 15.90 10.66
CA VAL A 89 0.40 17.31 10.95
C VAL A 89 1.28 17.91 9.86
N VAL A 90 2.38 17.23 9.51
CA VAL A 90 3.31 17.71 8.46
C VAL A 90 2.60 17.80 7.11
N HIS A 91 1.78 16.82 6.73
CA HIS A 91 1.02 16.87 5.49
C HIS A 91 0.03 18.04 5.47
N LYS A 92 -0.65 18.31 6.59
CA LYS A 92 -1.55 19.46 6.72
C LYS A 92 -0.79 20.78 6.53
N GLU A 93 0.35 20.95 7.19
CA GLU A 93 1.22 22.13 7.02
C GLU A 93 1.70 22.30 5.57
N MET A 94 2.05 21.20 4.90
CA MET A 94 2.47 21.22 3.49
C MET A 94 1.35 21.69 2.56
N VAL A 95 0.10 21.27 2.80
CA VAL A 95 -1.07 21.62 1.98
C VAL A 95 -1.53 23.04 2.25
N GLU A 96 -1.61 23.43 3.52
CA GLU A 96 -2.04 24.78 3.92
C GLU A 96 -0.99 25.84 3.57
N GLY A 97 0.27 25.42 3.36
CA GLY A 97 1.33 26.31 2.94
C GLY A 97 1.70 27.36 4.00
N VAL A 98 1.22 27.19 5.24
CA VAL A 98 1.54 28.06 6.37
C VAL A 98 2.83 27.53 7.01
N PRO A 99 3.99 28.21 6.85
CA PRO A 99 5.14 27.87 7.65
C PRO A 99 4.79 28.18 9.12
N PRO A 100 5.19 27.33 10.10
CA PRO A 100 5.10 27.73 11.49
C PRO A 100 5.88 29.04 11.63
N ALA A 101 5.22 30.08 12.13
CA ALA A 101 5.87 31.36 12.36
C ALA A 101 7.13 31.09 13.22
N PRO A 102 8.31 31.59 12.82
CA PRO A 102 9.54 31.38 13.57
C PRO A 102 9.38 32.06 14.95
N GLY A 103 9.00 31.28 15.96
CA GLY A 103 8.66 31.78 17.29
C GLY A 103 7.53 31.03 18.00
N MET A 104 6.69 30.25 17.31
CA MET A 104 5.76 29.34 17.98
C MET A 104 6.51 28.07 18.36
N ALA A 105 7.00 28.04 19.61
CA ALA A 105 7.46 26.82 20.25
C ALA A 105 6.39 25.74 20.10
N VAL A 106 6.77 24.64 19.46
CA VAL A 106 6.00 23.39 19.47
C VAL A 106 5.70 23.08 20.94
N PRO A 107 4.43 22.84 21.35
CA PRO A 107 4.18 22.33 22.68
C PRO A 107 4.95 21.02 22.78
N SER A 108 6.00 21.03 23.62
CA SER A 108 6.69 19.82 24.03
C SER A 108 5.60 18.92 24.60
N VAL A 109 5.35 17.79 23.94
CA VAL A 109 4.52 16.70 24.47
C VAL A 109 5.36 16.00 25.55
N ASP A 110 5.72 16.76 26.57
CA ASP A 110 6.10 16.24 27.86
C ASP A 110 4.82 16.01 28.63
N GLY A 111 4.65 14.77 29.08
CA GLY A 111 3.46 14.35 29.79
C GLY A 111 3.27 15.17 31.05
N GLU A 112 2.19 15.95 31.09
CA GLU A 112 1.64 16.44 32.33
C GLU A 112 0.14 16.19 32.35
N SER A 113 -0.22 15.35 33.32
CA SER A 113 -1.54 15.13 33.86
C SER A 113 -2.13 16.45 34.34
N VAL A 114 -3.25 16.91 33.76
CA VAL A 114 -4.13 17.88 34.42
C VAL A 114 -5.59 17.51 34.17
N GLU A 115 -6.18 17.02 35.25
CA GLU A 115 -7.54 17.19 35.77
C GLU A 115 -8.76 17.25 34.83
N ALA A 116 -9.67 16.33 35.14
CA ALA A 116 -11.08 16.59 35.43
C ALA A 116 -11.54 18.05 35.31
N GLY A 117 -12.04 18.40 34.13
CA GLY A 117 -12.88 19.57 33.90
C GLY A 117 -14.28 19.12 33.54
N ASP A 118 -15.11 18.94 34.57
CA ASP A 118 -16.55 18.76 34.51
C ASP A 118 -17.17 20.00 33.83
N ALA A 119 -17.54 19.87 32.56
CA ALA A 119 -18.29 20.88 31.84
C ALA A 119 -19.35 20.18 30.99
N ALA A 120 -20.54 20.09 31.60
CA ALA A 120 -21.79 19.71 30.98
C ALA A 120 -21.97 20.40 29.62
N PHE A 121 -21.99 19.59 28.56
CA PHE A 121 -22.56 19.97 27.28
C PHE A 121 -23.65 18.95 26.96
N GLN A 122 -24.91 19.33 27.23
CA GLN A 122 -26.09 18.60 26.81
C GLN A 122 -26.20 18.65 25.28
N PRO A 123 -26.19 17.50 24.58
CA PRO A 123 -26.74 17.44 23.23
C PRO A 123 -28.28 17.43 23.33
N PRO A 124 -29.01 18.18 22.49
CA PRO A 124 -30.46 18.04 22.41
C PRO A 124 -30.84 16.65 21.89
N GLN A 125 -31.54 15.89 22.74
CA GLN A 125 -32.61 14.97 22.33
C GLN A 125 -33.64 15.78 21.52
N SER A 126 -34.37 15.32 20.51
CA SER A 126 -34.63 14.06 19.82
C SER A 126 -35.10 14.49 18.40
N ASP A 127 -34.99 13.70 17.33
CA ASP A 127 -36.05 12.77 16.94
C ASP A 127 -35.60 11.82 15.81
N GLU A 128 -35.88 10.54 16.05
CA GLU A 128 -36.43 9.58 15.09
C GLU A 128 -35.70 9.34 13.75
N ARG A 129 -34.80 8.33 13.73
CA ARG A 129 -34.78 7.35 12.63
C ARG A 129 -34.15 6.01 13.03
N VAL A 130 -35.04 5.03 13.22
CA VAL A 130 -34.87 3.58 13.06
C VAL A 130 -33.45 3.12 12.69
N GLN A 131 -32.78 2.47 13.65
CA GLN A 131 -31.69 1.54 13.33
C GLN A 131 -31.78 0.32 14.25
N ASP A 132 -32.32 -0.74 13.68
CA ASP A 132 -32.31 -2.09 14.22
C ASP A 132 -30.87 -2.62 14.37
N GLY A 133 -30.60 -3.16 15.56
CA GLY A 133 -29.87 -4.41 15.78
C GLY A 133 -28.49 -4.57 15.14
N ALA A 134 -27.44 -4.23 15.88
CA ALA A 134 -26.14 -4.89 15.74
C ALA A 134 -25.54 -5.13 17.14
N THR A 135 -25.82 -6.32 17.66
CA THR A 135 -25.24 -6.89 18.87
C THR A 135 -23.72 -7.03 18.71
N GLU A 136 -23.02 -6.49 19.70
CA GLU A 136 -21.76 -6.95 20.27
C GLU A 136 -21.13 -8.24 19.69
N SER A 137 -19.88 -8.13 19.25
CA SER A 137 -18.95 -9.25 19.27
C SER A 137 -17.54 -8.75 19.57
N GLU A 138 -17.25 -8.83 20.85
CA GLU A 138 -15.96 -8.78 21.52
C GLU A 138 -14.95 -9.68 20.79
N HIS A 139 -14.03 -9.09 20.03
CA HIS A 139 -12.90 -9.83 19.48
C HIS A 139 -11.71 -9.72 20.46
N SER A 140 -11.74 -10.69 21.38
CA SER A 140 -10.64 -11.12 22.24
C SER A 140 -9.40 -11.46 21.40
N TRP A 141 -8.35 -10.64 21.53
CA TRP A 141 -7.00 -10.99 21.09
C TRP A 141 -6.23 -11.48 22.30
N VAL A 142 -6.33 -12.78 22.59
CA VAL A 142 -5.37 -13.46 23.46
C VAL A 142 -4.39 -14.26 22.61
N ASP A 143 -3.12 -14.03 22.93
CA ASP A 143 -1.92 -14.70 22.46
C ASP A 143 -2.07 -16.21 22.28
N THR A 144 -1.52 -16.72 21.19
CA THR A 144 -1.07 -18.13 21.14
C THR A 144 0.43 -18.11 20.95
N ALA A 145 1.12 -18.13 22.09
CA ALA A 145 2.54 -18.38 22.18
C ALA A 145 2.87 -19.78 21.66
N SER A 146 4.03 -19.84 21.01
CA SER A 146 4.68 -21.01 20.45
C SER A 146 5.10 -21.96 21.58
N GLU A 147 4.67 -23.21 21.54
CA GLU A 147 5.23 -24.29 22.36
C GLU A 147 5.71 -25.43 21.44
N VAL A 148 6.99 -25.74 21.56
CA VAL A 148 7.68 -26.84 20.88
C VAL A 148 7.86 -27.93 21.91
N PRO A 149 7.48 -29.20 21.66
CA PRO A 149 7.98 -30.31 22.46
C PRO A 149 9.21 -30.92 21.79
N ALA A 150 10.31 -30.90 22.55
CA ALA A 150 11.42 -31.82 22.40
C ALA A 150 10.95 -33.24 22.76
N GLY A 151 11.39 -34.23 21.98
CA GLY A 151 11.12 -35.65 22.21
C GLY A 151 12.30 -36.48 21.71
N ASP A 152 12.80 -37.29 22.63
CA ASP A 152 14.08 -37.99 22.70
C ASP A 152 14.33 -39.10 21.65
N THR A 153 15.60 -39.21 21.28
CA THR A 153 16.45 -40.42 21.34
C THR A 153 15.84 -41.78 20.99
N MET A 154 16.28 -42.40 19.87
CA MET A 154 16.72 -43.81 19.85
C MET A 154 17.83 -44.07 18.81
N THR A 155 18.85 -44.72 19.35
CA THR A 155 20.12 -45.24 18.84
C THR A 155 19.96 -46.43 17.87
N ALA A 156 20.77 -46.50 16.79
CA ALA A 156 21.40 -47.74 16.32
C ALA A 156 22.57 -47.48 15.33
N PRO A 157 23.63 -48.31 15.27
CA PRO A 157 24.91 -47.97 14.63
C PRO A 157 25.31 -48.77 13.37
N SER A 158 26.11 -48.11 12.49
CA SER A 158 27.23 -48.63 11.66
C SER A 158 27.03 -49.72 10.58
N PRO A 159 28.00 -49.96 9.66
CA PRO A 159 28.94 -49.05 8.96
C PRO A 159 29.13 -49.34 7.45
N GLY A 160 29.83 -48.43 6.75
CA GLY A 160 30.87 -48.82 5.78
C GLY A 160 30.52 -48.82 4.28
N SER A 161 31.01 -47.81 3.56
CA SER A 161 32.03 -47.97 2.49
C SER A 161 32.17 -46.70 1.66
N ALA A 162 33.39 -46.21 1.56
CA ALA A 162 33.84 -45.16 0.65
C ALA A 162 34.21 -45.76 -0.73
N PRO A 163 34.96 -45.08 -1.60
CA PRO A 163 34.50 -44.03 -2.52
C PRO A 163 34.83 -44.39 -3.99
N ILE A 164 34.08 -43.86 -4.96
CA ILE A 164 34.55 -43.82 -6.36
C ILE A 164 34.28 -42.43 -6.96
N ALA A 165 35.38 -41.82 -7.37
CA ALA A 165 35.44 -40.61 -8.18
C ALA A 165 35.04 -40.91 -9.63
N THR A 166 34.43 -39.94 -10.31
CA THR A 166 34.98 -39.32 -11.54
C THR A 166 34.05 -38.21 -12.06
N PRO A 167 34.61 -37.23 -12.79
CA PRO A 167 33.92 -36.03 -13.26
C PRO A 167 33.40 -36.22 -14.69
N ALA A 168 32.26 -35.59 -15.02
CA ALA A 168 31.83 -35.42 -16.40
C ALA A 168 31.38 -33.98 -16.65
N VAL A 169 32.21 -33.31 -17.44
CA VAL A 169 31.96 -32.07 -18.15
C VAL A 169 30.84 -32.29 -19.15
N THR A 170 29.84 -31.42 -19.13
CA THR A 170 29.08 -31.05 -20.33
C THR A 170 28.79 -29.55 -20.28
N ALA A 171 29.71 -28.79 -20.87
CA ALA A 171 29.38 -27.51 -21.44
C ALA A 171 28.43 -27.74 -22.63
N SER A 172 27.35 -26.95 -22.71
CA SER A 172 26.72 -26.66 -23.99
C SER A 172 26.28 -25.18 -24.01
N PRO A 173 26.80 -24.38 -24.95
CA PRO A 173 26.46 -22.98 -25.13
C PRO A 173 25.38 -22.78 -26.22
N ALA A 174 24.91 -21.54 -26.32
CA ALA A 174 24.26 -20.90 -27.48
C ALA A 174 22.73 -21.01 -27.63
N ALA A 175 22.06 -19.88 -27.40
CA ALA A 175 21.23 -19.13 -28.38
C ALA A 175 20.50 -18.02 -27.57
N ILE A 176 21.00 -16.78 -27.51
CA ILE A 176 20.87 -15.70 -28.51
C ILE A 176 19.42 -15.35 -28.84
N ALA A 177 19.11 -14.08 -28.61
CA ALA A 177 18.02 -13.26 -29.17
C ALA A 177 16.61 -13.41 -28.60
N ALA A 178 16.29 -12.53 -27.64
CA ALA A 178 15.06 -11.72 -27.67
C ALA A 178 15.20 -10.49 -26.75
N ALA A 179 16.22 -9.66 -27.04
CA ALA A 179 16.22 -8.26 -26.60
C ALA A 179 15.35 -7.48 -27.60
N VAL A 180 14.05 -7.38 -27.34
CA VAL A 180 13.16 -6.49 -28.08
C VAL A 180 12.62 -5.44 -27.11
N ALA A 181 13.32 -4.31 -27.10
CA ALA A 181 12.79 -2.96 -27.05
C ALA A 181 11.56 -2.70 -26.16
N ALA A 182 11.81 -2.44 -24.87
CA ALA A 182 10.96 -1.57 -24.05
C ALA A 182 11.72 -0.27 -23.76
N ALA A 183 12.03 0.48 -24.82
CA ALA A 183 12.53 1.85 -24.72
C ALA A 183 11.36 2.76 -24.32
N ALA A 184 11.12 2.90 -23.02
CA ALA A 184 10.25 3.94 -22.49
C ALA A 184 10.86 5.31 -22.80
N PRO A 185 10.10 6.25 -23.40
CA PRO A 185 10.61 7.56 -23.75
C PRO A 185 10.88 8.37 -22.48
N ARG A 186 12.15 8.73 -22.26
CA ARG A 186 12.55 9.71 -21.23
C ARG A 186 11.82 11.03 -21.48
N PRO A 187 11.24 11.70 -20.47
CA PRO A 187 10.74 13.05 -20.61
C PRO A 187 11.93 13.99 -20.86
N ARG A 188 12.10 14.40 -22.12
CA ARG A 188 13.01 15.49 -22.49
C ARG A 188 12.51 16.75 -21.78
N VAL A 189 13.26 17.20 -20.78
CA VAL A 189 13.14 18.53 -20.19
C VAL A 189 13.35 19.52 -21.33
N ARG A 190 12.24 20.11 -21.80
CA ARG A 190 12.21 21.10 -22.85
C ARG A 190 12.72 22.40 -22.24
N ALA A 191 13.95 22.77 -22.57
CA ALA A 191 14.47 24.11 -22.30
C ALA A 191 13.48 25.17 -22.85
N PRO A 192 13.32 26.32 -22.18
CA PRO A 192 12.46 27.39 -22.66
C PRO A 192 13.00 27.87 -24.01
N ARG A 193 12.29 27.50 -25.08
CA ARG A 193 12.52 27.98 -26.42
C ARG A 193 12.13 29.45 -26.41
N THR A 194 13.12 30.33 -26.41
CA THR A 194 12.96 31.74 -26.78
C THR A 194 12.34 31.77 -28.18
N GLN A 195 11.01 31.89 -28.24
CA GLN A 195 10.31 32.11 -29.49
C GLN A 195 10.70 33.50 -29.97
N SER A 196 11.59 33.50 -30.95
CA SER A 196 11.93 34.61 -31.83
C SER A 196 10.63 35.32 -32.23
N VAL A 197 10.47 36.55 -31.76
CA VAL A 197 9.48 37.52 -32.21
C VAL A 197 9.94 38.00 -33.59
N GLU A 198 9.82 37.14 -34.60
CA GLU A 198 10.31 37.43 -35.97
C GLU A 198 9.16 37.66 -36.96
N TRP A 199 7.91 37.61 -36.51
CA TRP A 199 6.74 37.86 -37.36
C TRP A 199 6.36 39.35 -37.48
N GLN A 200 7.14 40.28 -36.92
CA GLN A 200 6.84 41.73 -37.01
C GLN A 200 7.67 42.51 -38.04
N SER A 201 8.63 41.91 -38.75
CA SER A 201 9.54 42.64 -39.65
C SER A 201 9.32 42.38 -41.15
N ALA A 202 8.10 42.06 -41.57
CA ALA A 202 7.74 42.00 -43.00
C ALA A 202 6.90 43.19 -43.50
N ALA A 203 6.71 44.24 -42.69
CA ALA A 203 5.86 45.38 -43.06
C ALA A 203 6.61 46.54 -43.77
N ASN A 204 7.95 46.51 -43.88
CA ASN A 204 8.73 47.70 -44.28
C ASN A 204 9.40 47.62 -45.67
N ALA A 205 8.95 46.75 -46.58
CA ALA A 205 9.62 46.58 -47.88
C ALA A 205 8.67 46.49 -49.10
N PHE A 206 7.55 47.21 -49.11
CA PHE A 206 6.74 47.36 -50.32
C PHE A 206 6.58 48.84 -50.71
N PRO A 207 6.83 49.19 -51.99
CA PRO A 207 6.69 50.56 -52.50
C PRO A 207 5.21 50.99 -52.49
N LEU A 208 4.98 52.24 -52.08
CA LEU A 208 3.70 52.84 -51.72
C LEU A 208 2.77 53.20 -52.90
N ASP A 209 3.06 52.77 -54.12
CA ASP A 209 2.30 53.20 -55.30
C ASP A 209 1.54 52.03 -55.94
N ALA A 210 0.21 52.15 -55.96
CA ALA A 210 -0.78 51.26 -56.60
C ALA A 210 -1.14 49.92 -55.90
N SER A 211 -1.45 49.94 -54.60
CA SER A 211 -2.26 48.85 -54.01
C SER A 211 -3.76 49.19 -54.14
N PRO A 212 -4.54 48.46 -54.96
CA PRO A 212 -5.99 48.65 -55.00
C PRO A 212 -6.57 48.32 -53.63
N LEU A 213 -7.40 49.21 -53.10
CA LEU A 213 -8.10 49.04 -51.82
C LEU A 213 -8.70 47.62 -51.76
N PRO A 214 -8.41 46.83 -50.72
CA PRO A 214 -8.93 45.48 -50.60
C PRO A 214 -10.46 45.56 -50.63
N THR A 215 -11.05 44.92 -51.65
CA THR A 215 -12.49 44.87 -51.81
C THR A 215 -13.13 44.21 -50.59
N ASP A 216 -14.19 44.82 -50.07
CA ASP A 216 -14.90 44.42 -48.85
C ASP A 216 -15.36 42.94 -48.87
N ASP A 217 -15.60 42.41 -50.08
CA ASP A 217 -15.92 41.01 -50.34
C ASP A 217 -14.79 40.04 -49.96
N LEU A 218 -13.53 40.43 -50.21
CA LEU A 218 -12.37 39.61 -49.84
C LEU A 218 -12.22 39.55 -48.32
N LEU A 219 -12.36 40.69 -47.64
CA LEU A 219 -12.29 40.77 -46.19
C LEU A 219 -13.38 39.92 -45.54
N THR A 220 -14.61 40.01 -46.08
CA THR A 220 -15.76 39.22 -45.62
C THR A 220 -15.54 37.72 -45.83
N SER A 221 -14.98 37.33 -46.96
CA SER A 221 -14.63 35.93 -47.25
C SER A 221 -13.59 35.38 -46.28
N VAL A 222 -12.50 36.12 -46.05
CA VAL A 222 -11.43 35.74 -45.12
C VAL A 222 -11.98 35.62 -43.70
N LEU A 223 -12.84 36.55 -43.26
CA LEU A 223 -13.46 36.49 -41.94
C LEU A 223 -14.34 35.24 -41.77
N LYS A 224 -15.15 34.90 -42.79
CA LYS A 224 -15.97 33.67 -42.78
C LYS A 224 -15.13 32.40 -42.70
N VAL A 225 -14.04 32.32 -43.47
CA VAL A 225 -13.11 31.18 -43.42
C VAL A 225 -12.45 31.07 -42.05
N THR A 226 -12.06 32.19 -41.47
CA THR A 226 -11.41 32.24 -40.15
C THR A 226 -12.37 31.80 -39.04
N LEU A 227 -13.61 32.30 -39.04
CA LEU A 227 -14.66 31.89 -38.10
C LEU A 227 -15.00 30.41 -38.25
N ARG A 228 -15.15 29.91 -39.48
CA ARG A 228 -15.40 28.48 -39.72
C ARG A 228 -14.24 27.61 -39.26
N SER A 229 -13.00 28.05 -39.48
CA SER A 229 -11.79 27.35 -39.00
C SER A 229 -11.69 27.35 -37.47
N GLN A 230 -12.09 28.45 -36.82
CA GLN A 230 -12.15 28.53 -35.36
C GLN A 230 -13.21 27.56 -34.83
N TYR A 231 -14.43 27.63 -35.36
CA TYR A 231 -15.54 26.75 -34.97
C TYR A 231 -15.18 25.28 -35.14
N GLN A 232 -14.51 24.91 -36.23
CA GLN A 232 -14.04 23.53 -36.42
C GLN A 232 -13.04 23.10 -35.33
N ARG A 233 -12.07 23.95 -35.00
CA ARG A 233 -11.11 23.67 -33.91
C ARG A 233 -11.80 23.60 -32.55
N ASP A 234 -12.85 24.38 -32.33
CA ASP A 234 -13.62 24.36 -31.08
C ASP A 234 -14.41 23.05 -30.98
N LEU A 235 -15.05 22.61 -32.06
CA LEU A 235 -15.69 21.29 -32.17
C LEU A 235 -14.71 20.15 -31.90
N ASP A 236 -13.55 20.15 -32.56
CA ASP A 236 -12.55 19.09 -32.37
C ASP A 236 -12.05 19.04 -30.92
N ARG A 237 -11.90 20.21 -30.26
CA ARG A 237 -11.54 20.27 -28.83
C ARG A 237 -12.65 19.79 -27.92
N GLU A 238 -13.91 20.03 -28.27
CA GLU A 238 -15.06 19.54 -27.51
C GLU A 238 -15.20 18.02 -27.64
N GLU A 239 -15.08 17.48 -28.85
CA GLU A 239 -15.09 16.03 -29.10
C GLU A 239 -13.94 15.33 -28.35
N GLU A 240 -12.75 15.93 -28.32
CA GLU A 240 -11.63 15.37 -27.56
C GLU A 240 -11.88 15.39 -26.04
N ARG A 241 -12.57 16.40 -25.51
CA ARG A 241 -12.97 16.44 -24.10
C ARG A 241 -13.97 15.32 -23.80
N THR A 242 -15.01 15.20 -24.63
CA THR A 242 -16.03 14.15 -24.49
C THR A 242 -15.40 12.76 -24.52
N ARG A 243 -14.49 12.50 -25.47
CA ARG A 243 -13.77 11.23 -25.57
C ARG A 243 -12.93 10.92 -24.33
N ARG A 244 -12.26 11.92 -23.76
CA ARG A 244 -11.50 11.74 -22.51
C ARG A 244 -12.41 11.50 -21.32
N ASP A 245 -13.60 12.09 -21.30
CA ASP A 245 -14.58 11.90 -20.23
C ASP A 245 -15.20 10.51 -20.28
N GLU A 246 -15.57 10.05 -21.46
CA GLU A 246 -16.02 8.67 -21.71
C GLU A 246 -14.94 7.64 -21.35
N GLU A 247 -13.67 7.89 -21.71
CA GLU A 247 -12.57 7.01 -21.31
C GLU A 247 -12.39 6.98 -19.78
N ARG A 248 -12.48 8.15 -19.12
CA ARG A 248 -12.43 8.23 -17.65
C ARG A 248 -13.61 7.49 -17.02
N GLN A 249 -14.81 7.60 -17.59
CA GLN A 249 -16.00 6.90 -17.13
C GLN A 249 -15.85 5.39 -17.29
N ARG A 250 -15.42 4.92 -18.46
CA ARG A 250 -15.18 3.49 -18.71
C ARG A 250 -14.17 2.89 -17.73
N ARG A 251 -13.11 3.63 -17.38
CA ARG A 251 -12.14 3.18 -16.37
C ARG A 251 -12.74 3.11 -14.96
N ARG A 252 -13.69 3.99 -14.62
CA ARG A 252 -14.39 3.94 -13.33
C ARG A 252 -15.30 2.72 -13.27
N GLU A 253 -16.09 2.49 -14.31
CA GLU A 253 -16.99 1.34 -14.43
C GLU A 253 -16.22 0.01 -14.39
N GLU A 254 -15.09 -0.09 -15.11
CA GLU A 254 -14.24 -1.30 -15.06
C GLU A 254 -13.65 -1.52 -13.66
N ALA A 255 -13.18 -0.46 -13.00
CA ALA A 255 -12.64 -0.56 -11.65
C ALA A 255 -13.73 -0.95 -10.63
N GLU A 256 -14.96 -0.50 -10.83
CA GLU A 256 -16.12 -0.85 -10.01
C GLU A 256 -16.52 -2.31 -10.22
N GLN A 257 -16.57 -2.78 -11.48
CA GLN A 257 -16.82 -4.19 -11.79
C GLN A 257 -15.78 -5.11 -11.13
N ARG A 258 -14.49 -4.76 -11.19
CA ARG A 258 -13.44 -5.52 -10.51
C ARG A 258 -13.63 -5.59 -8.99
N ARG A 259 -14.12 -4.51 -8.38
CA ARG A 259 -14.42 -4.50 -6.94
C ARG A 259 -15.60 -5.39 -6.61
N GLN A 260 -16.67 -5.34 -7.40
CA GLN A 260 -17.85 -6.19 -7.22
C GLN A 260 -17.50 -7.68 -7.41
N GLU A 261 -16.68 -8.01 -8.40
CA GLU A 261 -16.20 -9.38 -8.61
C GLU A 261 -15.33 -9.88 -7.46
N GLU A 262 -14.41 -9.05 -6.96
CA GLU A 262 -13.58 -9.39 -5.80
C GLU A 262 -14.43 -9.57 -4.53
N GLU A 263 -15.44 -8.72 -4.33
CA GLU A 263 -16.39 -8.84 -3.22
C GLU A 263 -17.19 -10.14 -3.31
N ARG A 264 -17.73 -10.48 -4.49
CA ARG A 264 -18.43 -11.74 -4.72
C ARG A 264 -17.54 -12.94 -4.41
N ARG A 265 -16.27 -12.90 -4.85
CA ARG A 265 -15.30 -13.96 -4.55
C ARG A 265 -15.02 -14.10 -3.05
N ARG A 266 -14.96 -12.99 -2.32
CA ARG A 266 -14.79 -13.01 -0.86
C ARG A 266 -16.01 -13.58 -0.15
N ASP A 267 -17.21 -13.26 -0.63
CA ASP A 267 -18.46 -13.79 -0.10
C ASP A 267 -18.58 -15.30 -0.35
N GLU A 268 -18.25 -15.76 -1.56
CA GLU A 268 -18.15 -17.18 -1.91
C GLU A 268 -17.13 -17.90 -1.00
N GLU A 269 -15.97 -17.31 -0.72
CA GLU A 269 -14.98 -17.88 0.23
C GLU A 269 -15.52 -17.96 1.67
N ARG A 270 -16.24 -16.92 2.13
CA ARG A 270 -16.86 -16.93 3.46
C ARG A 270 -17.94 -18.00 3.57
N GLU A 271 -18.76 -18.17 2.54
CA GLU A 271 -19.79 -19.20 2.50
C GLU A 271 -19.16 -20.60 2.47
N GLU A 272 -18.11 -20.80 1.68
CA GLU A 272 -17.39 -22.08 1.65
C GLU A 272 -16.77 -22.41 3.02
N ARG A 273 -16.21 -21.41 3.72
CA ARG A 273 -15.73 -21.60 5.10
C ARG A 273 -16.85 -21.97 6.06
N ARG A 274 -18.04 -21.37 5.92
CA ARG A 274 -19.22 -21.73 6.72
C ARG A 274 -19.62 -23.19 6.48
N ARG A 275 -19.74 -23.61 5.21
CA ARG A 275 -20.07 -25.00 4.85
C ARG A 275 -19.07 -26.00 5.42
N ARG A 276 -17.77 -25.75 5.28
CA ARG A 276 -16.73 -26.63 5.87
C ARG A 276 -16.78 -26.66 7.39
N SER A 277 -17.16 -25.55 8.04
CA SER A 277 -17.32 -25.51 9.49
C SER A 277 -18.53 -26.32 9.95
N GLU A 278 -19.66 -26.17 9.26
CA GLU A 278 -20.89 -26.93 9.50
C GLU A 278 -20.64 -28.43 9.31
N GLU A 279 -20.00 -28.83 8.21
CA GLU A 279 -19.62 -30.22 7.92
C GLU A 279 -18.77 -30.82 9.07
N ARG A 280 -17.76 -30.10 9.56
CA ARG A 280 -16.95 -30.57 10.72
C ARG A 280 -17.77 -30.69 12.00
N THR A 281 -18.78 -29.84 12.20
CA THR A 281 -19.64 -29.95 13.38
C THR A 281 -20.60 -31.15 13.28
N GLU A 282 -21.11 -31.43 12.08
CA GLU A 282 -21.93 -32.61 11.80
C GLU A 282 -21.12 -33.89 11.96
N GLU A 283 -19.90 -33.95 11.42
CA GLU A 283 -18.99 -35.10 11.58
C GLU A 283 -18.71 -35.39 13.06
N ARG A 284 -18.44 -34.36 13.88
CA ARG A 284 -18.27 -34.53 15.33
C ARG A 284 -19.54 -35.03 16.00
N ALA A 285 -20.72 -34.58 15.57
CA ALA A 285 -22.00 -35.04 16.12
C ALA A 285 -22.29 -36.49 15.74
N GLU A 286 -22.00 -36.89 14.50
CA GLU A 286 -22.15 -38.28 14.06
C GLU A 286 -21.15 -39.19 14.79
N ASN A 287 -19.90 -38.77 14.95
CA ASN A 287 -18.90 -39.53 15.68
C ASN A 287 -19.31 -39.75 17.14
N ARG A 288 -19.93 -38.74 17.79
CA ARG A 288 -20.55 -38.91 19.12
C ARG A 288 -21.64 -39.98 19.12
N ARG A 289 -22.55 -39.98 18.14
CA ARG A 289 -23.61 -41.00 18.01
C ARG A 289 -23.03 -42.40 17.80
N ARG A 290 -22.02 -42.55 16.93
CA ARG A 290 -21.34 -43.83 16.69
C ARG A 290 -20.64 -44.33 17.96
N HIS A 291 -19.99 -43.43 18.68
CA HIS A 291 -19.34 -43.76 19.95
C HIS A 291 -20.35 -44.19 21.03
N GLU A 292 -21.48 -43.50 21.15
CA GLU A 292 -22.58 -43.88 22.06
C GLU A 292 -23.15 -45.26 21.73
N GLN A 293 -23.41 -45.55 20.44
CA GLN A 293 -23.86 -46.87 20.00
C GLN A 293 -22.84 -47.96 20.33
N PHE A 294 -21.54 -47.69 20.11
CA PHE A 294 -20.47 -48.60 20.47
C PHE A 294 -20.42 -48.89 21.97
N MET A 295 -20.53 -47.85 22.80
CA MET A 295 -20.59 -47.97 24.27
C MET A 295 -21.81 -48.78 24.73
N GLN A 296 -22.97 -48.58 24.12
CA GLN A 296 -24.18 -49.34 24.41
C GLN A 296 -24.02 -50.84 24.09
N MET A 297 -23.40 -51.15 22.95
CA MET A 297 -23.08 -52.53 22.55
C MET A 297 -22.08 -53.18 23.52
N MET A 298 -21.01 -52.47 23.89
CA MET A 298 -20.02 -52.94 24.88
C MET A 298 -20.65 -53.22 26.25
N MET A 299 -21.50 -52.32 26.74
CA MET A 299 -22.20 -52.51 28.02
C MET A 299 -23.11 -53.75 27.99
N MET A 300 -23.77 -54.03 26.87
CA MET A 300 -24.61 -55.23 26.71
C MET A 300 -23.78 -56.52 26.71
N LEU A 301 -22.59 -56.51 26.10
CA LEU A 301 -21.66 -57.65 26.08
C LEU A 301 -21.08 -57.93 27.48
N VAL A 302 -20.63 -56.89 28.19
CA VAL A 302 -20.10 -57.02 29.56
C VAL A 302 -21.20 -57.49 30.54
N GLY A 303 -22.41 -56.93 30.42
CA GLY A 303 -23.55 -57.34 31.27
C GLY A 303 -24.00 -58.79 31.04
N LYS A 304 -23.91 -59.32 29.82
CA LYS A 304 -24.20 -60.73 29.53
C LYS A 304 -23.18 -61.69 30.14
N ASN A 305 -21.90 -61.31 30.19
CA ASN A 305 -20.86 -62.16 30.75
C ASN A 305 -20.97 -62.25 32.29
N GLY A 306 -21.27 -61.13 32.96
CA GLY A 306 -21.45 -61.14 34.42
C GLY A 306 -22.67 -61.95 34.90
N ALA A 307 -23.73 -62.04 34.10
CA ALA A 307 -24.92 -62.83 34.43
C ALA A 307 -24.72 -64.35 34.29
N ASN A 308 -23.77 -64.79 33.46
CA ASN A 308 -23.43 -66.21 33.32
C ASN A 308 -22.46 -66.67 34.43
N GLU A 309 -21.51 -65.84 34.86
CA GLU A 309 -20.59 -66.17 35.97
C GLU A 309 -21.31 -66.33 37.32
N GLN A 310 -22.36 -65.56 37.60
CA GLN A 310 -23.14 -65.72 38.84
C GLN A 310 -23.91 -67.03 38.91
N ARG A 311 -24.29 -67.63 37.77
CA ARG A 311 -24.97 -68.93 37.75
C ARG A 311 -24.03 -70.11 38.00
N ASP A 312 -22.75 -69.98 37.68
CA ASP A 312 -21.76 -71.04 37.89
C ASP A 312 -21.22 -71.07 39.33
N THR A 313 -21.46 -70.03 40.13
CA THR A 313 -21.03 -69.98 41.55
C THR A 313 -22.08 -70.46 42.57
N GLU A 314 -23.27 -70.85 42.14
CA GLU A 314 -24.37 -71.33 43.03
C GLU A 314 -24.58 -72.87 43.02
N CYS A 315 -23.64 -73.65 42.48
CA CYS A 315 -23.62 -75.13 42.58
C CYS A 315 -22.42 -75.60 43.41
#